data_AF-A0A964VSH3-F1
#
_entry.id   AF-A0A964VSH3-F1
#
_cell.length_a   1.000
_cell.length_b   1.000
_cell.length_c   1.000
_cell.angle_alpha   90.00
_cell.angle_beta   90.00
_cell.angle_gamma   90.00
#
_symmetry.space_group_name_H-M   'P 1'
#
loop_
_entity.id
_entity.type
_entity.pdbx_description
1 polymer ?
#
loop_
_entity_poly.entity_id
_entity_poly.type
_entity_poly.pdbx_seq_one_letter_code
_entity_poly.pdbx_strand_id
1 'polypeptide(L)'
;MLTEQDLIAYLENTLSPTDRQRVEAELERDPQQRRQFIRQRQLDAALRASLGESGSHERVKQSVLAVIRGETEEAIKQQVLADTSFTSRPLSILHFLSSIFRRPAWTFTAAAACIAIFLGVWFVTRPAPLALAIETPTQVALASGMVTPKPGDTIRASDTTSATVTFADGTTLHLEPGTEIRLEAVANPPRAGGKQFKLISGALSADVAKQPAGLPLLIQTPHALVTVVGTEFDLTVGTNQTQLEVEHGLVQFSGIGSTNPLAVAAGELAVATEGSPQVQRLARNPYFWPFSSDSPWNTPIGSGAQFAPVPGKPFLADGPLVRAMRGRHPFFGRPTDTLRRVWVGGEVRADVRLSENALPPTGLIEPVVLMQRTQRYALELVDVQVRPDGDLEAADIERTDLAGSGLSPAAIPAKPFGLSNLGGLIRMGELSGGIRHALSARVNRERLGGRNSFQKPSTVWPAAGSDAASGEFLNVGSLLAIPPGVDIRALAGNSGPGYELARAMQDYGVYISGYGNAAFALVRGEAELIPADEDKILNQLVPLLQVVANNTEATPGGGGTPRREAAPALPSASK
;
A
#
# COMPACT_ATOMS: atom_id res chain seq x y z
N MET A 1 4.66 -38.16 19.43
CA MET A 1 4.58 -36.70 19.19
C MET A 1 5.62 -36.31 18.17
N LEU A 2 5.19 -35.63 17.10
CA LEU A 2 6.07 -35.16 16.03
C LEU A 2 6.82 -33.91 16.46
N THR A 3 8.11 -33.86 16.18
CA THR A 3 8.91 -32.64 16.35
C THR A 3 8.76 -31.73 15.13
N GLU A 4 9.06 -30.44 15.28
CA GLU A 4 9.07 -29.49 14.16
C GLU A 4 10.07 -29.92 13.06
N GLN A 5 11.19 -30.53 13.45
CA GLN A 5 12.18 -31.09 12.53
C GLN A 5 11.64 -32.29 11.73
N ASP A 6 10.84 -33.17 12.36
CA ASP A 6 10.19 -34.29 11.65
C ASP A 6 9.23 -33.79 10.56
N LEU A 7 8.48 -32.72 10.86
CA LEU A 7 7.52 -32.12 9.92
C LEU A 7 8.20 -31.41 8.75
N ILE A 8 9.29 -30.67 9.02
CA ILE A 8 10.09 -30.02 7.98
C ILE A 8 10.72 -31.06 7.06
N ALA A 9 11.35 -32.09 7.61
CA ALA A 9 11.96 -33.15 6.81
C ALA A 9 10.93 -33.95 5.98
N TYR A 10 9.72 -34.15 6.51
CA TYR A 10 8.61 -34.74 5.76
C TYR A 10 8.17 -33.87 4.58
N LEU A 11 8.14 -32.54 4.76
CA LEU A 11 7.76 -31.57 3.72
C LEU A 11 8.84 -31.41 2.65
N GLU A 12 10.12 -31.43 3.02
CA GLU A 12 11.27 -31.34 2.12
C GLU A 12 11.58 -32.67 1.42
N ASN A 13 10.82 -33.73 1.72
CA ASN A 13 10.99 -35.07 1.16
C ASN A 13 12.36 -35.71 1.47
N THR A 14 12.94 -35.35 2.62
CA THR A 14 14.29 -35.77 3.05
C THR A 14 14.26 -36.91 4.09
N LEU A 15 13.08 -37.34 4.53
CA LEU A 15 12.93 -38.46 5.47
C LEU A 15 13.21 -39.83 4.84
N SER A 16 13.73 -40.74 5.67
CA SER A 16 13.81 -42.16 5.32
C SER A 16 12.41 -42.77 5.16
N PRO A 17 12.23 -43.84 4.36
CA PRO A 17 10.92 -44.48 4.17
C PRO A 17 10.26 -44.95 5.48
N THR A 18 11.06 -45.40 6.45
CA THR A 18 10.62 -45.84 7.77
C THR A 18 10.16 -44.67 8.65
N ASP A 19 10.89 -43.55 8.62
CA ASP A 19 10.49 -42.34 9.37
C ASP A 19 9.26 -41.69 8.76
N ARG A 20 9.15 -41.73 7.43
CA ARG A 20 7.99 -41.22 6.72
C ARG A 20 6.70 -41.93 7.15
N GLN A 21 6.71 -43.26 7.20
CA GLN A 21 5.56 -44.03 7.68
C GLN A 21 5.20 -43.74 9.14
N ARG A 22 6.20 -43.50 10.00
CA ARG A 22 5.97 -43.06 11.39
C ARG A 22 5.27 -41.70 11.44
N VAL A 23 5.71 -40.74 10.63
CA VAL A 23 5.11 -39.40 10.55
C VAL A 23 3.68 -39.45 10.02
N GLU A 24 3.44 -40.21 8.96
CA GLU A 24 2.10 -40.40 8.36
C GLU A 24 1.12 -41.04 9.36
N ALA A 25 1.53 -42.10 10.07
CA ALA A 25 0.70 -42.77 11.07
C ALA A 25 0.36 -41.87 12.28
N GLU A 26 1.24 -40.94 12.65
CA GLU A 26 0.99 -40.00 13.75
C GLU A 26 0.06 -38.84 13.31
N LEU A 27 0.22 -38.33 12.08
CA LEU A 27 -0.68 -37.34 11.49
C LEU A 27 -2.12 -37.87 11.31
N GLU A 28 -2.28 -39.17 11.08
CA GLU A 28 -3.59 -39.82 11.02
C GLU A 28 -4.28 -39.88 12.39
N ARG A 29 -3.52 -40.12 13.47
CA ARG A 29 -4.04 -40.27 14.83
C ARG A 29 -4.40 -38.95 15.51
N ASP A 30 -3.77 -37.82 15.16
CA ASP A 30 -3.98 -36.53 15.83
C ASP A 30 -4.63 -35.48 14.90
N PRO A 31 -5.94 -35.18 15.06
CA PRO A 31 -6.66 -34.17 14.29
C PRO A 31 -6.19 -32.73 14.50
N GLN A 32 -5.51 -32.40 15.61
CA GLN A 32 -4.95 -31.07 15.83
C GLN A 32 -3.61 -30.91 15.09
N GLN A 33 -2.71 -31.90 15.19
CA GLN A 33 -1.44 -31.88 14.44
C GLN A 33 -1.67 -31.89 12.92
N ARG A 34 -2.67 -32.64 12.44
CA ARG A 34 -3.08 -32.61 11.03
C ARG A 34 -3.58 -31.23 10.58
N ARG A 35 -4.31 -30.50 11.42
CA ARG A 35 -4.75 -29.13 11.13
C ARG A 35 -3.57 -28.16 11.09
N GLN A 36 -2.63 -28.28 12.03
CA GLN A 36 -1.40 -27.49 12.04
C GLN A 36 -0.54 -27.77 10.80
N PHE A 37 -0.42 -29.03 10.40
CA PHE A 37 0.30 -29.46 9.20
C PHE A 37 -0.32 -28.91 7.91
N ILE A 38 -1.65 -28.98 7.76
CA ILE A 38 -2.36 -28.41 6.60
C ILE A 38 -2.18 -26.89 6.55
N ARG A 39 -2.27 -26.21 7.70
CA ARG A 39 -2.05 -24.76 7.79
C ARG A 39 -0.63 -24.38 7.38
N GLN A 40 0.37 -25.14 7.84
CA GLN A 40 1.76 -24.94 7.46
C GLN A 40 1.95 -25.12 5.95
N ARG A 41 1.38 -26.18 5.35
CA ARG A 41 1.38 -26.42 3.89
C ARG A 41 0.72 -25.30 3.09
N GLN A 42 -0.38 -24.75 3.57
CA GLN A 42 -1.06 -23.61 2.94
C GLN A 42 -0.22 -22.34 3.03
N LEU A 43 0.44 -22.11 4.17
CA LEU A 43 1.37 -20.99 4.34
C LEU A 43 2.58 -21.13 3.41
N ASP A 44 3.16 -22.32 3.32
CA ASP A 44 4.28 -22.67 2.45
C ASP A 44 3.93 -22.55 0.95
N ALA A 45 2.71 -22.94 0.58
CA ALA A 45 2.20 -22.80 -0.77
C ALA A 45 1.92 -21.32 -1.10
N ALA A 46 1.37 -20.56 -0.15
CA ALA A 46 1.18 -19.12 -0.29
C ALA A 46 2.52 -18.37 -0.40
N LEU A 47 3.51 -18.76 0.41
CA LEU A 47 4.88 -18.23 0.37
C LEU A 47 5.54 -18.54 -0.98
N ARG A 48 5.51 -19.79 -1.45
CA ARG A 48 6.05 -20.16 -2.78
C ARG A 48 5.32 -19.43 -3.92
N ALA A 49 3.99 -19.32 -3.84
CA ALA A 49 3.20 -18.58 -4.83
C ALA A 49 3.51 -17.07 -4.81
N SER A 50 3.87 -16.51 -3.65
CA SER A 50 4.23 -15.09 -3.51
C SER A 50 5.68 -14.77 -3.87
N LEU A 51 6.62 -15.72 -3.74
CA LEU A 51 8.07 -15.47 -3.79
C LEU A 51 8.77 -15.99 -5.05
N GLY A 52 8.10 -16.81 -5.88
CA GLY A 52 8.70 -17.38 -7.09
C GLY A 52 9.86 -18.36 -6.82
N GLU A 53 10.32 -19.09 -7.84
CA GLU A 53 11.41 -20.05 -7.71
C GLU A 53 12.79 -19.41 -7.98
N SER A 54 13.53 -19.07 -6.91
CA SER A 54 15.00 -19.24 -6.73
C SER A 54 15.67 -18.15 -5.87
N GLY A 55 16.59 -18.55 -4.97
CA GLY A 55 17.61 -17.70 -4.31
C GLY A 55 17.14 -16.77 -3.16
N SER A 56 15.87 -16.40 -3.11
CA SER A 56 15.21 -15.62 -2.06
C SER A 56 14.87 -16.43 -0.79
N HIS A 57 14.95 -17.77 -0.87
CA HIS A 57 14.51 -18.70 0.18
C HIS A 57 15.30 -18.58 1.50
N GLU A 58 16.62 -18.39 1.46
CA GLU A 58 17.43 -18.47 2.69
C GLU A 58 17.31 -17.20 3.55
N ARG A 59 17.16 -16.03 2.92
CA ARG A 59 17.02 -14.74 3.62
C ARG A 59 15.64 -14.59 4.25
N VAL A 60 14.58 -14.98 3.55
CA VAL A 60 13.22 -14.95 4.08
C VAL A 60 13.04 -15.97 5.21
N LYS A 61 13.64 -17.16 5.09
CA LYS A 61 13.66 -18.17 6.15
C LYS A 61 14.35 -17.64 7.43
N GLN A 62 15.47 -16.91 7.29
CA GLN A 62 16.16 -16.26 8.42
C GLN A 62 15.31 -15.14 9.06
N SER A 63 14.65 -14.29 8.27
CA SER A 63 13.78 -13.22 8.78
C SER A 63 12.54 -13.75 9.48
N VAL A 64 11.92 -14.82 8.94
CA VAL A 64 10.76 -15.48 9.55
C VAL A 64 11.17 -16.23 10.82
N LEU A 65 12.36 -16.85 10.85
CA LEU A 65 12.91 -17.48 12.06
C LEU A 65 13.26 -16.44 13.15
N ALA A 66 13.66 -15.22 12.80
CA ALA A 66 13.89 -14.14 13.76
C ALA A 66 12.59 -13.65 14.41
N VAL A 67 11.51 -13.53 13.64
CA VAL A 67 10.17 -13.18 14.15
C VAL A 67 9.59 -14.29 15.04
N ILE A 68 9.80 -15.57 14.68
CA ILE A 68 9.37 -16.72 15.50
C ILE A 68 10.17 -16.83 16.80
N ARG A 69 11.44 -16.35 16.83
CA ARG A 69 12.28 -16.33 18.04
C ARG A 69 11.96 -15.18 19.02
N GLY A 70 10.99 -14.32 18.69
CA GLY A 70 10.49 -13.29 19.60
C GLY A 70 11.45 -12.12 19.82
N GLU A 71 12.33 -11.83 18.87
CA GLU A 71 13.15 -10.61 18.94
C GLU A 71 12.28 -9.38 18.69
N THR A 72 12.43 -8.36 19.54
CA THR A 72 11.68 -7.10 19.48
C THR A 72 11.93 -6.36 18.17
N GLU A 73 10.91 -5.68 17.64
CA GLU A 73 10.94 -4.89 16.40
C GLU A 73 12.18 -3.99 16.28
N GLU A 74 12.63 -3.40 17.38
CA GLU A 74 13.81 -2.54 17.48
C GLU A 74 15.14 -3.27 17.24
N ALA A 75 15.26 -4.54 17.62
CA ALA A 75 16.47 -5.34 17.38
C ALA A 75 16.59 -5.73 15.91
N ILE A 76 15.46 -6.07 15.26
CA ILE A 76 15.39 -6.34 13.82
C ILE A 76 15.72 -5.06 13.04
N LYS A 77 15.14 -3.90 13.43
CA LYS A 77 15.49 -2.59 12.86
C LYS A 77 16.98 -2.30 13.02
N GLN A 78 17.58 -2.52 14.19
CA GLN A 78 19.01 -2.27 14.41
C GLN A 78 19.90 -3.21 13.61
N GLN A 79 19.53 -4.48 13.47
CA GLN A 79 20.30 -5.45 12.69
C GLN A 79 20.23 -5.13 11.20
N VAL A 80 19.05 -4.78 10.69
CA VAL A 80 18.87 -4.29 9.31
C VAL A 80 19.66 -2.99 9.10
N LEU A 81 19.64 -2.05 10.05
CA LEU A 81 20.43 -0.80 10.02
C LEU A 81 21.96 -1.04 10.09
N ALA A 82 22.40 -2.06 10.83
CA ALA A 82 23.81 -2.45 10.92
C ALA A 82 24.30 -3.08 9.60
N ASP A 83 23.49 -3.95 9.00
CA ASP A 83 23.77 -4.59 7.71
C ASP A 83 23.63 -3.62 6.52
N THR A 84 22.89 -2.52 6.68
CA THR A 84 22.79 -1.40 5.71
C THR A 84 23.63 -0.18 6.11
N SER A 85 24.62 -0.33 7.00
CA SER A 85 25.31 0.80 7.63
C SER A 85 25.84 1.87 6.67
N PHE A 86 25.07 2.96 6.58
CA PHE A 86 25.49 4.27 6.06
C PHE A 86 26.43 4.94 7.06
N THR A 87 27.65 4.42 7.21
CA THR A 87 28.67 5.07 8.04
C THR A 87 29.70 5.77 7.18
N SER A 88 29.50 7.08 6.97
CA SER A 88 30.60 7.99 6.73
C SER A 88 31.37 8.14 8.05
N ARG A 89 32.45 7.36 8.24
CA ARG A 89 33.42 7.68 9.29
C ARG A 89 34.18 8.95 8.87
N PRO A 90 34.17 10.05 9.64
CA PRO A 90 35.13 11.12 9.42
C PRO A 90 36.51 10.59 9.84
N LEU A 91 37.43 10.49 8.88
CA LEU A 91 38.86 10.33 9.19
C LEU A 91 39.31 11.60 9.92
N SER A 92 39.41 11.55 11.25
CA SER A 92 40.04 12.60 12.04
C SER A 92 41.56 12.59 11.78
N ILE A 93 41.99 13.30 10.75
CA ILE A 93 43.40 13.56 10.42
C ILE A 93 44.11 14.37 11.53
N LEU A 94 43.37 14.93 12.48
CA LEU A 94 43.90 15.81 13.54
C LEU A 94 44.47 15.12 14.79
N HIS A 95 44.60 13.78 14.82
CA HIS A 95 45.31 13.09 15.91
C HIS A 95 46.58 12.34 15.47
N PHE A 96 47.02 12.50 14.22
CA PHE A 96 48.23 11.85 13.69
C PHE A 96 49.39 12.83 13.39
N LEU A 97 49.27 14.11 13.77
CA LEU A 97 50.29 15.15 13.49
C LEU A 97 51.00 15.72 14.74
N SER A 98 51.12 14.97 15.84
CA SER A 98 51.88 15.42 17.02
C SER A 98 53.19 14.67 17.31
N SER A 99 53.70 13.84 16.40
CA SER A 99 54.96 13.11 16.62
C SER A 99 56.14 13.49 15.72
N ILE A 100 56.05 14.54 14.88
CA ILE A 100 57.11 14.88 13.89
C ILE A 100 57.77 16.26 14.15
N PHE A 101 57.89 16.70 15.42
CA PHE A 101 58.72 17.86 15.74
C PHE A 101 59.59 17.67 16.99
N ARG A 102 60.73 16.99 16.81
CA ARG A 102 61.99 17.30 17.51
C ARG A 102 63.16 17.21 16.51
N ARG A 103 63.79 18.36 16.27
CA ARG A 103 64.91 18.70 15.36
C ARG A 103 66.26 18.11 15.86
N PRO A 104 67.43 18.14 15.12
CA PRO A 104 67.84 19.25 14.26
C PRO A 104 68.70 19.04 12.98
N ALA A 105 68.63 20.07 12.14
CA ALA A 105 69.64 20.74 11.32
C ALA A 105 70.35 20.05 10.12
N TRP A 106 70.43 20.83 9.03
CA TRP A 106 71.11 20.65 7.73
C TRP A 106 70.22 19.91 6.70
N THR A 107 69.81 20.45 5.54
CA THR A 107 70.42 21.43 4.63
C THR A 107 69.33 22.20 3.84
N PHE A 108 69.41 23.52 3.84
CA PHE A 108 68.66 24.41 2.94
C PHE A 108 69.40 24.48 1.59
N THR A 109 69.02 23.64 0.62
CA THR A 109 69.27 23.89 -0.82
C THR A 109 68.37 23.05 -1.76
N ALA A 110 67.55 22.12 -1.27
CA ALA A 110 66.65 21.32 -2.12
C ALA A 110 65.23 21.93 -2.32
N ALA A 111 64.83 22.93 -1.53
CA ALA A 111 63.44 23.39 -1.48
C ALA A 111 62.96 24.11 -2.75
N ALA A 112 63.84 24.83 -3.46
CA ALA A 112 63.44 25.59 -4.66
C ALA A 112 63.20 24.70 -5.89
N ALA A 113 64.00 23.62 -6.06
CA ALA A 113 63.81 22.66 -7.15
C ALA A 113 62.58 21.78 -6.90
N CYS A 114 62.33 21.39 -5.64
CA CYS A 114 61.13 20.63 -5.28
C CYS A 114 59.85 21.45 -5.49
N ILE A 115 59.82 22.76 -5.21
CA ILE A 115 58.62 23.60 -5.42
C ILE A 115 58.33 23.82 -6.91
N ALA A 116 59.35 23.98 -7.75
CA ALA A 116 59.15 24.11 -9.20
C ALA A 116 58.67 22.80 -9.86
N ILE A 117 59.19 21.65 -9.40
CA ILE A 117 58.70 20.33 -9.81
C ILE A 117 57.30 20.08 -9.26
N PHE A 118 57.00 20.48 -8.02
CA PHE A 118 55.66 20.36 -7.44
C PHE A 118 54.64 21.24 -8.16
N LEU A 119 55.00 22.47 -8.58
CA LEU A 119 54.12 23.36 -9.33
C LEU A 119 53.94 22.91 -10.78
N GLY A 120 54.99 22.39 -11.43
CA GLY A 120 54.91 21.78 -12.76
C GLY A 120 54.08 20.50 -12.77
N VAL A 121 54.26 19.62 -11.78
CA VAL A 121 53.42 18.44 -11.55
C VAL A 121 52.00 18.88 -11.21
N TRP A 122 51.77 19.86 -10.33
CA TRP A 122 50.43 20.37 -9.98
C TRP A 122 49.68 20.92 -11.21
N PHE A 123 50.37 21.61 -12.14
CA PHE A 123 49.72 22.13 -13.34
C PHE A 123 49.46 21.05 -14.41
N VAL A 124 50.30 20.01 -14.49
CA VAL A 124 50.14 18.87 -15.43
C VAL A 124 49.20 17.79 -14.86
N THR A 125 49.10 17.69 -13.53
CA THR A 125 48.20 16.79 -12.80
C THR A 125 46.99 17.52 -12.22
N ARG A 126 46.59 18.67 -12.78
CA ARG A 126 45.20 19.08 -12.58
C ARG A 126 44.38 17.88 -13.07
N PRO A 127 43.60 17.19 -12.21
CA PRO A 127 42.56 16.39 -12.78
C PRO A 127 41.76 17.37 -13.63
N ALA A 128 41.72 17.15 -14.95
CA ALA A 128 40.60 17.67 -15.73
C ALA A 128 39.35 17.41 -14.87
N PRO A 129 38.41 18.36 -14.74
CA PRO A 129 37.22 18.09 -13.96
C PRO A 129 36.70 16.76 -14.47
N LEU A 130 36.82 15.72 -13.64
CA LEU A 130 36.34 14.40 -13.97
C LEU A 130 34.86 14.68 -14.13
N ALA A 131 34.40 14.78 -15.37
CA ALA A 131 32.98 14.78 -15.65
C ALA A 131 32.48 13.57 -14.87
N LEU A 132 31.69 13.83 -13.83
CA LEU A 132 31.18 12.83 -12.91
C LEU A 132 30.52 11.78 -13.79
N ALA A 133 31.23 10.69 -14.09
CA ALA A 133 30.79 9.70 -15.04
C ALA A 133 29.68 8.92 -14.36
N ILE A 134 28.45 9.39 -14.54
CA ILE A 134 27.27 8.69 -14.08
C ILE A 134 27.16 7.38 -14.85
N GLU A 135 26.76 6.33 -14.16
CA GLU A 135 26.38 5.09 -14.82
C GLU A 135 25.06 5.33 -15.55
N THR A 136 25.05 5.12 -16.87
CA THR A 136 23.85 5.25 -17.68
C THR A 136 23.16 3.89 -17.87
N PRO A 137 21.85 3.88 -18.10
CA PRO A 137 21.14 2.67 -18.47
C PRO A 137 21.74 2.02 -19.74
N THR A 138 21.68 0.71 -19.81
CA THR A 138 22.08 -0.04 -21.01
C THR A 138 21.03 0.06 -22.11
N GLN A 139 19.76 0.12 -21.72
CA GLN A 139 18.63 0.24 -22.63
C GLN A 139 17.45 0.95 -21.98
N VAL A 140 16.66 1.62 -22.82
CA VAL A 140 15.36 2.17 -22.49
C VAL A 140 14.36 1.64 -23.52
N ALA A 141 13.35 0.92 -23.04
CA ALA A 141 12.21 0.53 -23.85
C ALA A 141 11.16 1.64 -23.80
N LEU A 142 10.97 2.32 -24.93
CA LEU A 142 9.91 3.32 -25.16
C LEU A 142 8.87 2.75 -26.14
N ALA A 143 7.70 3.38 -26.21
CA ALA A 143 6.71 3.04 -27.24
C ALA A 143 7.24 3.24 -28.67
N SER A 144 8.19 4.16 -28.87
CA SER A 144 8.86 4.39 -30.16
C SER A 144 9.94 3.36 -30.49
N GLY A 145 10.26 2.44 -29.57
CA GLY A 145 11.29 1.43 -29.72
C GLY A 145 12.36 1.49 -28.63
N MET A 146 13.37 0.64 -28.75
CA MET A 146 14.50 0.59 -27.83
C MET A 146 15.53 1.67 -28.15
N VAL A 147 16.03 2.33 -27.11
CA VAL A 147 17.05 3.39 -27.21
C VAL A 147 18.18 3.11 -26.22
N THR A 148 19.42 3.36 -26.62
CA THR A 148 20.58 3.38 -25.72
C THR A 148 20.85 4.81 -25.29
N PRO A 149 20.63 5.17 -24.02
CA PRO A 149 20.75 6.54 -23.56
C PRO A 149 22.19 6.95 -23.27
N LYS A 150 22.46 8.25 -23.26
CA LYS A 150 23.75 8.88 -22.95
C LYS A 150 23.64 9.80 -21.73
N PRO A 151 24.77 10.15 -21.09
CA PRO A 151 24.77 11.17 -20.05
C PRO A 151 24.22 12.50 -20.58
N GLY A 152 23.32 13.12 -19.82
CA GLY A 152 22.61 14.35 -20.17
C GLY A 152 21.27 14.12 -20.88
N ASP A 153 20.97 12.91 -21.35
CA ASP A 153 19.73 12.62 -22.04
C ASP A 153 18.52 12.79 -21.11
N THR A 154 17.42 13.24 -21.71
CA THR A 154 16.11 13.27 -21.07
C THR A 154 15.28 12.13 -21.64
N ILE A 155 14.80 11.25 -20.75
CA ILE A 155 13.91 10.15 -21.09
C ILE A 155 12.51 10.57 -20.65
N ARG A 156 11.59 10.60 -21.61
CA ARG A 156 10.20 10.96 -21.38
C ARG A 156 9.30 9.80 -21.80
N ALA A 157 8.58 9.24 -20.85
CA ALA A 157 7.43 8.39 -21.12
C ALA A 157 6.33 9.27 -21.73
N SER A 158 5.64 8.79 -22.77
CA SER A 158 4.57 9.59 -23.37
C SER A 158 3.39 9.71 -22.42
N ASP A 159 2.47 10.62 -22.70
CA ASP A 159 1.29 10.84 -21.84
C ASP A 159 0.36 9.62 -21.75
N THR A 160 0.51 8.63 -22.64
CA THR A 160 -0.35 7.44 -22.74
C THR A 160 0.42 6.11 -22.71
N THR A 161 1.74 6.13 -22.62
CA THR A 161 2.54 4.90 -22.62
C THR A 161 3.69 4.97 -21.64
N SER A 162 3.89 3.86 -20.93
CA SER A 162 5.00 3.70 -19.99
C SER A 162 6.34 3.50 -20.70
N ALA A 163 7.43 3.68 -19.94
CA ALA A 163 8.78 3.32 -20.38
C ALA A 163 9.44 2.39 -19.36
N THR A 164 10.39 1.55 -19.80
CA THR A 164 11.23 0.77 -18.89
C THR A 164 12.69 1.08 -19.13
N VAL A 165 13.40 1.47 -18.08
CA VAL A 165 14.83 1.77 -18.07
C VAL A 165 15.55 0.60 -17.41
N THR A 166 16.56 0.04 -18.06
CA THR A 166 17.33 -1.10 -17.53
C THR A 166 18.81 -0.74 -17.45
N PHE A 167 19.43 -1.02 -16.31
CA PHE A 167 20.87 -0.88 -16.09
C PHE A 167 21.59 -2.22 -16.23
N ALA A 168 22.93 -2.17 -16.33
CA ALA A 168 23.77 -3.36 -16.52
C ALA A 168 23.71 -4.34 -15.34
N ASP A 169 23.44 -3.86 -14.13
CA ASP A 169 23.38 -4.66 -12.91
C ASP A 169 22.00 -5.31 -12.68
N GLY A 170 21.06 -5.13 -13.62
CA GLY A 170 19.69 -5.62 -13.50
C GLY A 170 18.73 -4.65 -12.81
N THR A 171 19.19 -3.47 -12.34
CA THR A 171 18.28 -2.43 -11.84
C THR A 171 17.31 -2.02 -12.94
N THR A 172 16.00 -2.04 -12.63
CA THR A 172 14.94 -1.64 -13.54
C THR A 172 14.11 -0.49 -12.96
N LEU A 173 13.85 0.52 -13.80
CA LEU A 173 12.92 1.59 -13.49
C LEU A 173 11.73 1.50 -14.46
N HIS A 174 10.54 1.34 -13.92
CA HIS A 174 9.28 1.40 -14.66
C HIS A 174 8.72 2.81 -14.53
N LEU A 175 8.69 3.54 -15.64
CA LEU A 175 8.18 4.91 -15.69
C LEU A 175 6.71 4.87 -16.10
N GLU A 176 5.84 5.49 -15.30
CA GLU A 176 4.42 5.65 -15.66
C GLU A 176 4.25 6.65 -16.82
N PRO A 177 3.12 6.63 -17.54
CA PRO A 177 2.80 7.65 -18.53
C PRO A 177 2.98 9.09 -17.99
N GLY A 178 3.52 9.99 -18.82
CA GLY A 178 3.80 11.38 -18.45
C GLY A 178 5.04 11.60 -17.56
N THR A 179 5.83 10.55 -17.33
CA THR A 179 7.04 10.63 -16.48
C THR A 179 8.25 11.12 -17.25
N GLU A 180 9.01 12.02 -16.63
CA GLU A 180 10.23 12.60 -17.21
C GLU A 180 11.41 12.45 -16.26
N ILE A 181 12.46 11.77 -16.73
CA ILE A 181 13.74 11.65 -16.03
C ILE A 181 14.86 12.27 -16.86
N ARG A 182 15.85 12.86 -16.18
CA ARG A 182 17.08 13.37 -16.80
C ARG A 182 18.28 12.65 -16.23
N LEU A 183 19.07 12.03 -17.11
CA LEU A 183 20.29 11.30 -16.75
C LEU A 183 21.42 12.29 -16.50
N GLU A 184 21.40 12.95 -15.35
CA GLU A 184 22.38 13.93 -14.96
C GLU A 184 22.82 13.65 -13.53
N ALA A 185 24.07 13.98 -13.21
CA ALA A 185 24.57 13.94 -11.85
C ALA A 185 23.69 14.80 -10.92
N VAL A 186 23.44 14.26 -9.73
CA VAL A 186 22.80 15.00 -8.64
C VAL A 186 23.79 16.04 -8.10
N ALA A 187 23.30 17.18 -7.61
CA ALA A 187 24.19 18.20 -7.06
C ALA A 187 24.88 17.70 -5.77
N ASN A 188 26.19 17.94 -5.65
CA ASN A 188 27.01 17.56 -4.48
C ASN A 188 26.85 16.08 -4.05
N PRO A 189 27.09 15.11 -4.94
CA PRO A 189 26.94 13.71 -4.57
C PRO A 189 28.03 13.33 -3.54
N PRO A 190 27.76 12.41 -2.59
CA PRO A 190 28.73 12.00 -1.59
C PRO A 190 30.03 11.44 -2.19
N ARG A 191 29.94 10.84 -3.38
CA ARG A 191 31.05 10.36 -4.19
C ARG A 191 30.76 10.52 -5.69
N ALA A 192 31.83 10.54 -6.47
CA ALA A 192 31.76 10.55 -7.92
C ALA A 192 31.35 9.18 -8.49
N GLY A 193 30.43 9.18 -9.46
CA GLY A 193 29.99 7.98 -10.19
C GLY A 193 28.72 7.33 -9.63
N GLY A 194 28.46 6.07 -10.02
CA GLY A 194 27.22 5.36 -9.68
C GLY A 194 26.01 5.83 -10.48
N LYS A 195 24.85 5.25 -10.19
CA LYS A 195 23.58 5.58 -10.88
C LYS A 195 23.01 6.87 -10.30
N GLN A 196 22.87 7.88 -11.14
CA GLN A 196 22.34 9.18 -10.73
C GLN A 196 21.42 9.73 -11.81
N PHE A 197 20.24 10.20 -11.40
CA PHE A 197 19.33 10.90 -12.29
C PHE A 197 18.41 11.85 -11.53
N LYS A 198 17.76 12.74 -12.29
CA LYS A 198 16.72 13.63 -11.78
C LYS A 198 15.37 13.11 -12.25
N LEU A 199 14.41 12.93 -11.34
CA LEU A 199 13.00 12.71 -11.68
C LEU A 199 12.31 14.07 -11.65
N ILE A 200 11.95 14.57 -12.83
CA ILE A 200 11.44 15.93 -13.02
C ILE A 200 9.94 15.99 -12.70
N SER A 201 9.18 15.01 -13.22
CA SER A 201 7.74 14.89 -13.04
C SER A 201 7.28 13.46 -13.26
N GLY A 202 6.08 13.13 -12.78
CA GLY A 202 5.45 11.84 -12.97
C GLY A 202 5.78 10.85 -11.85
N ALA A 203 5.72 9.56 -12.16
CA ALA A 203 5.89 8.50 -11.18
C ALA A 203 6.71 7.35 -11.74
N LEU A 204 7.51 6.74 -10.89
CA LEU A 204 8.25 5.54 -11.24
C LEU A 204 8.20 4.52 -10.12
N SER A 205 8.44 3.29 -10.51
CA SER A 205 8.72 2.19 -9.60
C SER A 205 10.09 1.64 -9.93
N ALA A 206 10.87 1.34 -8.91
CA ALA A 206 12.25 0.92 -9.05
C ALA A 206 12.48 -0.40 -8.33
N ASP A 207 12.99 -1.39 -9.07
CA ASP A 207 13.64 -2.57 -8.51
C ASP A 207 15.14 -2.35 -8.65
N VAL A 208 15.79 -1.99 -7.54
CA VAL A 208 17.19 -1.60 -7.52
C VAL A 208 18.05 -2.75 -7.02
N ALA A 209 18.91 -3.26 -7.90
CA ALA A 209 19.92 -4.24 -7.54
C ALA A 209 20.85 -3.67 -6.46
N LYS A 210 21.52 -4.54 -5.70
CA LYS A 210 22.43 -4.09 -4.64
C LYS A 210 23.58 -3.26 -5.24
N GLN A 211 23.65 -1.99 -4.85
CA GLN A 211 24.62 -1.03 -5.32
C GLN A 211 25.97 -1.21 -4.61
N PRO A 212 27.10 -0.92 -5.28
CA PRO A 212 28.43 -1.00 -4.67
C PRO A 212 28.57 -0.06 -3.46
N ALA A 213 29.42 -0.46 -2.51
CA ALA A 213 29.64 0.32 -1.29
C ALA A 213 30.11 1.75 -1.59
N GLY A 214 29.30 2.73 -1.16
CA GLY A 214 29.56 4.15 -1.35
C GLY A 214 29.26 4.69 -2.77
N LEU A 215 28.64 3.89 -3.63
CA LEU A 215 28.06 4.31 -4.91
C LEU A 215 26.56 3.99 -4.93
N PRO A 216 25.75 4.55 -4.00
CA PRO A 216 24.32 4.32 -4.01
C PRO A 216 23.68 4.89 -5.29
N LEU A 217 22.49 4.41 -5.62
CA LEU A 217 21.64 5.06 -6.60
C LEU A 217 21.07 6.35 -5.99
N LEU A 218 21.19 7.46 -6.71
CA LEU A 218 20.73 8.79 -6.28
C LEU A 218 19.64 9.30 -7.22
N ILE A 219 18.47 9.62 -6.67
CA ILE A 219 17.38 10.26 -7.39
C ILE A 219 17.12 11.63 -6.79
N GLN A 220 17.31 12.69 -7.57
CA GLN A 220 16.91 14.03 -7.17
C GLN A 220 15.55 14.38 -7.79
N THR A 221 14.64 14.82 -6.95
CA THR A 221 13.34 15.39 -7.33
C THR A 221 13.33 16.90 -7.04
N PRO A 222 12.29 17.65 -7.43
CA PRO A 222 12.17 19.06 -7.03
C PRO A 222 12.15 19.27 -5.51
N HIS A 223 11.64 18.28 -4.75
CA HIS A 223 11.38 18.42 -3.31
C HIS A 223 12.36 17.64 -2.43
N ALA A 224 13.00 16.61 -2.97
CA ALA A 224 13.81 15.68 -2.18
C ALA A 224 14.97 15.02 -2.93
N LEU A 225 15.93 14.53 -2.16
CA LEU A 225 16.96 13.59 -2.56
C LEU A 225 16.67 12.21 -1.96
N VAL A 226 16.63 11.20 -2.84
CA VAL A 226 16.42 9.78 -2.51
C VAL A 226 17.73 9.04 -2.73
N THR A 227 18.19 8.31 -1.71
CA THR A 227 19.44 7.54 -1.72
C THR A 227 19.16 6.06 -1.47
N VAL A 228 19.59 5.22 -2.40
CA VAL A 228 19.19 3.81 -2.47
C VAL A 228 20.42 2.90 -2.58
N VAL A 229 20.46 1.85 -1.76
CA VAL A 229 21.52 0.82 -1.82
C VAL A 229 21.02 -0.48 -2.45
N GLY A 230 19.73 -0.77 -2.41
CA GLY A 230 19.13 -1.96 -3.02
C GLY A 230 17.77 -2.23 -2.41
N THR A 231 16.72 -1.89 -3.14
CA THR A 231 15.35 -1.78 -2.63
C THR A 231 14.34 -1.83 -3.75
N GLU A 232 13.13 -2.24 -3.42
CA GLU A 232 11.94 -2.04 -4.25
C GLU A 232 11.13 -0.88 -3.66
N PHE A 233 10.82 0.14 -4.47
CA PHE A 233 10.08 1.31 -4.02
C PHE A 233 9.35 2.02 -5.16
N ASP A 234 8.31 2.77 -4.79
CA ASP A 234 7.55 3.67 -5.64
C ASP A 234 7.90 5.13 -5.29
N LEU A 235 8.07 5.96 -6.32
CA LEU A 235 8.39 7.38 -6.19
C LEU A 235 7.53 8.23 -7.12
N THR A 236 6.78 9.16 -6.55
CA THR A 236 5.87 10.04 -7.29
C THR A 236 6.20 11.51 -7.03
N VAL A 237 6.31 12.30 -8.09
CA VAL A 237 6.52 13.75 -8.04
C VAL A 237 5.24 14.45 -8.49
N GLY A 238 4.56 15.10 -7.55
CA GLY A 238 3.48 16.04 -7.81
C GLY A 238 3.98 17.48 -7.90
N THR A 239 3.06 18.44 -8.00
CA THR A 239 3.40 19.87 -8.16
C THR A 239 4.18 20.43 -6.97
N ASN A 240 3.78 20.09 -5.75
CA ASN A 240 4.32 20.69 -4.52
C ASN A 240 4.90 19.64 -3.54
N GLN A 241 5.02 18.38 -3.96
CA GLN A 241 5.52 17.32 -3.10
C GLN A 241 6.08 16.12 -3.87
N THR A 242 6.99 15.40 -3.21
CA THR A 242 7.47 14.08 -3.63
C THR A 242 7.02 13.06 -2.58
N GLN A 243 6.41 11.97 -3.02
CA GLN A 243 5.99 10.85 -2.18
C GLN A 243 6.82 9.61 -2.49
N LEU A 244 7.31 8.95 -1.45
CA LEU A 244 8.08 7.70 -1.48
C LEU A 244 7.31 6.63 -0.72
N GLU A 245 7.18 5.45 -1.30
CA GLU A 245 6.69 4.23 -0.65
C GLU A 245 7.73 3.12 -0.84
N VAL A 246 8.19 2.50 0.25
CA VAL A 246 9.20 1.44 0.19
C VAL A 246 8.51 0.09 0.36
N GLU A 247 8.66 -0.80 -0.61
CA GLU A 247 8.11 -2.14 -0.56
C GLU A 247 9.10 -3.11 0.11
N HIS A 248 10.35 -3.07 -0.32
CA HIS A 248 11.40 -3.93 0.22
C HIS A 248 12.69 -3.16 0.47
N GLY A 249 13.29 -3.43 1.64
CA GLY A 249 14.57 -2.85 2.05
C GLY A 249 14.41 -1.50 2.76
N LEU A 250 15.37 -0.60 2.52
CA LEU A 250 15.52 0.67 3.23
C LEU A 250 15.99 1.76 2.27
N VAL A 251 15.27 2.87 2.24
CA VAL A 251 15.61 4.05 1.43
C VAL A 251 15.91 5.22 2.35
N GLN A 252 16.99 5.96 2.07
CA GLN A 252 17.23 7.25 2.71
C GLN A 252 16.54 8.36 1.91
N PHE A 253 15.70 9.14 2.58
CA PHE A 253 14.89 10.17 1.97
C PHE A 253 15.07 11.50 2.69
N SER A 254 15.41 12.56 1.97
CA SER A 254 15.75 13.86 2.55
C SER A 254 15.17 15.00 1.73
N GLY A 255 14.66 16.05 2.38
CA GLY A 255 14.28 17.27 1.67
C GLY A 255 15.51 17.94 1.08
N ILE A 256 15.35 18.69 -0.02
CA ILE A 256 16.48 19.40 -0.65
C ILE A 256 17.14 20.35 0.36
N GLY A 257 18.45 20.23 0.51
CA GLY A 257 19.24 21.05 1.44
C GLY A 257 19.20 20.59 2.91
N SER A 258 18.48 19.51 3.22
CA SER A 258 18.46 18.92 4.55
C SER A 258 19.73 18.12 4.83
N THR A 259 20.21 18.20 6.08
CA THR A 259 21.31 17.36 6.60
C THR A 259 20.82 16.15 7.40
N ASN A 260 19.50 16.06 7.63
CA ASN A 260 18.88 14.99 8.42
C ASN A 260 18.02 14.10 7.51
N PRO A 261 18.60 13.06 6.89
CA PRO A 261 17.83 12.10 6.11
C PRO A 261 16.92 11.26 7.01
N LEU A 262 15.71 10.99 6.53
CA LEU A 262 14.78 10.03 7.09
C LEU A 262 15.05 8.66 6.47
N ALA A 263 15.24 7.64 7.29
CA ALA A 263 15.26 6.25 6.83
C ALA A 263 13.81 5.75 6.69
N VAL A 264 13.44 5.27 5.51
CA VAL A 264 12.10 4.77 5.18
C VAL A 264 12.21 3.28 4.90
N ALA A 265 11.60 2.46 5.75
CA ALA A 265 11.68 1.01 5.67
C ALA A 265 10.53 0.40 4.86
N ALA A 266 10.65 -0.87 4.50
CA ALA A 266 9.58 -1.66 3.90
C ALA A 266 8.22 -1.47 4.61
N GLY A 267 7.19 -1.18 3.83
CA GLY A 267 5.82 -0.86 4.29
C GLY A 267 5.61 0.58 4.76
N GLU A 268 6.67 1.40 4.82
CA GLU A 268 6.56 2.81 5.21
C GLU A 268 6.41 3.74 4.01
N LEU A 269 5.70 4.83 4.23
CA LEU A 269 5.53 5.92 3.27
C LEU A 269 6.10 7.20 3.85
N ALA A 270 6.68 8.04 2.99
CA ALA A 270 7.18 9.34 3.38
C ALA A 270 6.91 10.40 2.31
N VAL A 271 6.74 11.64 2.74
CA VAL A 271 6.45 12.79 1.87
C VAL A 271 7.44 13.91 2.16
N ALA A 272 7.96 14.51 1.10
CA ALA A 272 8.71 15.75 1.14
C ALA A 272 7.89 16.82 0.42
N THR A 273 7.65 17.96 1.07
CA THR A 273 6.88 19.07 0.50
C THR A 273 7.79 20.18 0.03
N GLU A 274 7.34 20.94 -0.96
CA GLU A 274 8.03 22.12 -1.47
C GLU A 274 8.35 23.11 -0.35
N GLY A 275 9.56 23.68 -0.39
CA GLY A 275 10.02 24.66 0.59
C GLY A 275 10.35 24.10 1.97
N SER A 276 10.10 22.81 2.24
CA SER A 276 10.43 22.15 3.50
C SER A 276 11.68 21.27 3.34
N PRO A 277 12.74 21.48 4.14
CA PRO A 277 13.84 20.52 4.22
C PRO A 277 13.45 19.27 5.05
N GLN A 278 12.32 19.31 5.76
CA GLN A 278 11.83 18.20 6.57
C GLN A 278 10.98 17.26 5.73
N VAL A 279 11.23 15.97 5.93
CA VAL A 279 10.46 14.87 5.37
C VAL A 279 9.57 14.29 6.46
N GLN A 280 8.33 13.95 6.13
CA GLN A 280 7.37 13.37 7.06
C GLN A 280 7.07 11.91 6.70
N ARG A 281 7.20 11.00 7.67
CA ARG A 281 6.65 9.65 7.56
C ARG A 281 5.12 9.71 7.70
N LEU A 282 4.40 9.05 6.79
CA LEU A 282 2.95 8.92 6.91
C LEU A 282 2.62 7.86 7.95
N ALA A 283 1.68 8.18 8.84
CA ALA A 283 1.25 7.29 9.92
C ALA A 283 0.36 6.13 9.44
N ARG A 284 -0.14 6.18 8.20
CA ARG A 284 -0.86 5.09 7.55
C ARG A 284 -0.68 5.11 6.03
N ASN A 285 -0.89 3.96 5.40
CA ASN A 285 -0.88 3.80 3.96
C ASN A 285 -2.31 3.94 3.40
N PRO A 286 -2.58 4.91 2.48
CA PRO A 286 -3.91 5.13 1.91
C PRO A 286 -4.44 3.96 1.06
N TYR A 287 -3.59 3.06 0.57
CA TYR A 287 -4.02 1.84 -0.16
C TYR A 287 -4.65 0.78 0.75
N PHE A 288 -4.24 0.76 2.02
CA PHE A 288 -4.74 -0.18 3.02
C PHE A 288 -5.79 0.45 3.93
N TRP A 289 -5.68 1.74 4.22
CA TRP A 289 -6.63 2.48 5.05
C TRP A 289 -7.03 3.80 4.39
N PRO A 290 -7.87 3.73 3.34
CA PRO A 290 -8.27 4.89 2.59
C PRO A 290 -9.16 5.87 3.35
N PHE A 291 -9.20 7.02 2.71
CA PHE A 291 -9.90 8.26 2.96
C PHE A 291 -9.34 9.14 4.08
N SER A 292 -9.63 10.42 3.95
CA SER A 292 -9.29 11.46 4.90
C SER A 292 -9.81 11.12 6.30
N SER A 293 -9.23 11.76 7.31
CA SER A 293 -9.61 11.55 8.72
C SER A 293 -11.03 12.03 9.04
N ASP A 294 -11.53 13.01 8.28
CA ASP A 294 -12.89 13.57 8.36
C ASP A 294 -13.90 12.85 7.45
N SER A 295 -13.46 11.84 6.70
CA SER A 295 -14.37 10.98 5.93
C SER A 295 -15.35 10.27 6.87
N PRO A 296 -16.63 10.09 6.46
CA PRO A 296 -17.56 9.24 7.21
C PRO A 296 -17.01 7.82 7.43
N TRP A 297 -16.23 7.30 6.49
CA TRP A 297 -15.61 5.98 6.61
C TRP A 297 -14.63 5.89 7.77
N ASN A 298 -13.99 7.00 8.16
CA ASN A 298 -12.99 7.05 9.22
C ASN A 298 -13.48 7.73 10.50
N THR A 299 -14.78 8.04 10.59
CA THR A 299 -15.36 8.70 11.75
C THR A 299 -15.89 7.69 12.77
N PRO A 300 -15.36 7.65 14.01
CA PRO A 300 -15.90 6.80 15.06
C PRO A 300 -17.27 7.28 15.55
N ILE A 301 -18.06 6.35 16.07
CA ILE A 301 -19.27 6.64 16.83
C ILE A 301 -18.90 7.53 18.03
N GLY A 302 -19.67 8.59 18.25
CA GLY A 302 -19.46 9.53 19.35
C GLY A 302 -20.42 9.32 20.51
N SER A 303 -20.08 9.88 21.68
CA SER A 303 -20.88 9.79 22.90
C SER A 303 -22.25 10.45 22.80
N GLY A 304 -22.46 11.31 21.80
CA GLY A 304 -23.75 11.96 21.52
C GLY A 304 -24.66 11.14 20.59
N ALA A 305 -24.23 9.96 20.12
CA ALA A 305 -25.01 9.13 19.22
C ALA A 305 -26.36 8.73 19.82
N GLN A 306 -27.42 8.97 19.06
CA GLN A 306 -28.80 8.61 19.41
C GLN A 306 -29.18 7.35 18.64
N PHE A 307 -29.55 6.29 19.37
CA PHE A 307 -29.87 5.00 18.77
C PHE A 307 -31.38 4.80 18.65
N ALA A 308 -31.82 4.35 17.49
CA ALA A 308 -33.20 3.98 17.21
C ALA A 308 -33.27 2.54 16.65
N PRO A 309 -34.38 1.81 16.88
CA PRO A 309 -34.57 0.50 16.26
C PRO A 309 -34.44 0.56 14.74
N VAL A 310 -33.96 -0.52 14.13
CA VAL A 310 -34.00 -0.68 12.67
C VAL A 310 -35.47 -0.69 12.23
N PRO A 311 -35.91 0.23 11.36
CA PRO A 311 -37.29 0.32 10.93
C PRO A 311 -37.68 -0.85 10.01
N GLY A 312 -38.98 -1.12 9.95
CA GLY A 312 -39.52 -2.19 9.12
C GLY A 312 -39.20 -3.60 9.64
N LYS A 313 -38.81 -4.48 8.73
CA LYS A 313 -38.65 -5.92 8.99
C LYS A 313 -37.28 -6.22 9.64
N PRO A 314 -37.19 -7.00 10.72
CA PRO A 314 -35.92 -7.45 11.29
C PRO A 314 -35.05 -8.22 10.28
N PHE A 315 -33.73 -8.17 10.43
CA PHE A 315 -32.81 -8.83 9.48
C PHE A 315 -32.95 -10.36 9.44
N LEU A 316 -33.34 -10.99 10.56
CA LEU A 316 -33.50 -12.45 10.66
C LEU A 316 -34.94 -12.94 10.46
N ALA A 317 -35.86 -12.06 10.05
CA ALA A 317 -37.27 -12.43 9.89
C ALA A 317 -37.49 -13.52 8.82
N ASP A 318 -36.58 -13.61 7.83
CA ASP A 318 -36.62 -14.58 6.73
C ASP A 318 -35.78 -15.84 7.01
N GLY A 319 -35.28 -15.98 8.24
CA GLY A 319 -34.33 -17.03 8.63
C GLY A 319 -32.92 -16.50 8.91
N PRO A 320 -31.99 -17.39 9.24
CA PRO A 320 -30.61 -17.01 9.53
C PRO A 320 -29.90 -16.46 8.29
N LEU A 321 -28.97 -15.55 8.51
CA LEU A 321 -28.03 -15.10 7.49
C LEU A 321 -27.14 -16.28 7.09
N VAL A 322 -27.01 -16.52 5.79
CA VAL A 322 -26.15 -17.55 5.22
C VAL A 322 -25.23 -16.90 4.21
N ARG A 323 -23.92 -17.06 4.42
CA ARG A 323 -22.85 -16.41 3.68
C ARG A 323 -23.18 -14.93 3.50
N ALA A 324 -23.25 -14.16 4.57
CA ALA A 324 -23.62 -12.75 4.53
C ALA A 324 -22.45 -11.77 4.29
N MET A 325 -21.29 -12.24 3.86
CA MET A 325 -20.21 -11.42 3.33
C MET A 325 -20.15 -11.53 1.79
N ARG A 326 -20.09 -10.39 1.10
CA ARG A 326 -20.00 -10.30 -0.36
C ARG A 326 -18.63 -9.74 -0.73
N GLY A 327 -17.89 -10.50 -1.54
CA GLY A 327 -16.58 -10.10 -2.05
C GLY A 327 -16.71 -8.95 -3.05
N ARG A 328 -15.92 -7.91 -2.84
CA ARG A 328 -15.55 -6.89 -3.81
C ARG A 328 -14.06 -6.67 -3.66
N HIS A 329 -13.28 -7.40 -4.45
CA HIS A 329 -11.82 -7.37 -4.38
C HIS A 329 -11.29 -6.22 -5.23
N PRO A 330 -10.66 -5.20 -4.63
CA PRO A 330 -9.94 -4.22 -5.42
C PRO A 330 -8.71 -4.86 -6.06
N PHE A 331 -8.45 -4.53 -7.30
CA PHE A 331 -7.29 -5.01 -8.02
C PHE A 331 -6.14 -4.03 -7.84
N PHE A 332 -4.96 -4.55 -7.56
CA PHE A 332 -3.74 -3.76 -7.43
C PHE A 332 -2.86 -3.99 -8.64
N GLY A 333 -2.65 -2.93 -9.42
CA GLY A 333 -1.70 -2.93 -10.52
C GLY A 333 -0.27 -2.88 -10.00
N ARG A 334 0.59 -3.74 -10.55
CA ARG A 334 2.04 -3.68 -10.35
C ARG A 334 2.73 -2.98 -11.51
N PRO A 335 3.88 -2.34 -11.29
CA PRO A 335 4.60 -1.63 -12.36
C PRO A 335 5.03 -2.53 -13.52
N THR A 336 5.26 -3.81 -13.23
CA THR A 336 5.59 -4.85 -14.21
C THR A 336 4.37 -5.44 -14.92
N ASP A 337 3.16 -5.16 -14.46
CA ASP A 337 1.95 -5.69 -15.09
C ASP A 337 1.74 -5.06 -16.48
N THR A 338 0.98 -5.74 -17.33
CA THR A 338 0.58 -5.21 -18.63
C THR A 338 -0.14 -3.87 -18.45
N LEU A 339 0.31 -2.85 -19.19
CA LEU A 339 -0.40 -1.58 -19.31
C LEU A 339 -1.61 -1.80 -20.23
N ARG A 340 -2.79 -1.51 -19.72
CA ARG A 340 -4.07 -1.69 -20.40
C ARG A 340 -4.82 -0.38 -20.43
N ARG A 341 -5.53 -0.13 -21.52
CA ARG A 341 -6.40 1.04 -21.65
C ARG A 341 -7.78 0.72 -21.13
N VAL A 342 -8.39 1.70 -20.48
CA VAL A 342 -9.81 1.69 -20.12
C VAL A 342 -10.56 2.57 -21.10
N TRP A 343 -11.46 1.94 -21.85
CA TRP A 343 -12.34 2.56 -22.82
C TRP A 343 -13.72 2.82 -22.21
N VAL A 344 -14.28 3.99 -22.50
CA VAL A 344 -15.67 4.34 -22.16
C VAL A 344 -16.27 5.06 -23.36
N GLY A 345 -17.34 4.51 -23.94
CA GLY A 345 -18.03 5.14 -25.06
C GLY A 345 -17.16 5.29 -26.32
N GLY A 346 -16.18 4.41 -26.52
CA GLY A 346 -15.25 4.44 -27.66
C GLY A 346 -14.04 5.36 -27.49
N GLU A 347 -13.87 6.01 -26.34
CA GLU A 347 -12.70 6.83 -26.02
C GLU A 347 -11.88 6.20 -24.90
N VAL A 348 -10.54 6.31 -24.97
CA VAL A 348 -9.65 5.92 -23.88
C VAL A 348 -9.74 6.98 -22.78
N ARG A 349 -10.08 6.55 -21.56
CA ARG A 349 -10.29 7.43 -20.40
C ARG A 349 -9.24 7.28 -19.32
N ALA A 350 -8.54 6.15 -19.28
CA ALA A 350 -7.45 5.90 -18.34
C ALA A 350 -6.53 4.79 -18.83
N ASP A 351 -5.31 4.76 -18.31
CA ASP A 351 -4.40 3.63 -18.41
C ASP A 351 -4.25 2.98 -17.04
N VAL A 352 -4.19 1.66 -17.02
CA VAL A 352 -4.06 0.86 -15.79
C VAL A 352 -3.06 -0.26 -15.97
N ARG A 353 -2.22 -0.46 -14.96
CA ARG A 353 -1.46 -1.69 -14.79
C ARG A 353 -2.39 -2.77 -14.26
N LEU A 354 -2.50 -3.87 -15.00
CA LEU A 354 -3.29 -5.01 -14.55
C LEU A 354 -2.76 -6.30 -15.20
N SER A 355 -2.34 -7.27 -14.37
CA SER A 355 -1.92 -8.58 -14.88
C SER A 355 -3.08 -9.36 -15.50
N GLU A 356 -2.77 -10.30 -16.38
CA GLU A 356 -3.76 -11.20 -16.98
C GLU A 356 -4.57 -11.96 -15.92
N ASN A 357 -3.91 -12.38 -14.84
CA ASN A 357 -4.54 -13.10 -13.73
C ASN A 357 -5.44 -12.21 -12.85
N ALA A 358 -5.33 -10.89 -13.00
CA ALA A 358 -6.11 -9.90 -12.27
C ALA A 358 -7.23 -9.30 -13.13
N LEU A 359 -7.45 -9.79 -14.35
CA LEU A 359 -8.56 -9.32 -15.17
C LEU A 359 -9.90 -9.66 -14.52
N PRO A 360 -10.85 -8.71 -14.44
CA PRO A 360 -12.17 -8.99 -13.92
C PRO A 360 -12.90 -9.98 -14.86
N PRO A 361 -13.69 -10.93 -14.32
CA PRO A 361 -14.60 -11.74 -15.12
C PRO A 361 -15.45 -10.89 -16.07
N THR A 362 -15.54 -11.31 -17.34
CA THR A 362 -16.38 -10.63 -18.34
C THR A 362 -17.86 -10.65 -17.93
N GLY A 363 -18.55 -9.52 -18.08
CA GLY A 363 -19.98 -9.40 -17.76
C GLY A 363 -20.25 -9.16 -16.27
N LEU A 364 -19.24 -8.73 -15.51
CA LEU A 364 -19.42 -8.24 -14.14
C LEU A 364 -20.25 -6.96 -14.13
N ILE A 365 -21.46 -7.08 -13.56
CA ILE A 365 -22.33 -5.93 -13.25
C ILE A 365 -21.84 -5.21 -11.99
N GLU A 366 -21.13 -5.90 -11.11
CA GLU A 366 -20.59 -5.29 -9.88
C GLU A 366 -19.44 -4.32 -10.20
N PRO A 367 -19.36 -3.18 -9.49
CA PRO A 367 -18.28 -2.23 -9.69
C PRO A 367 -16.90 -2.86 -9.48
N VAL A 368 -16.00 -2.57 -10.40
CA VAL A 368 -14.58 -2.96 -10.35
C VAL A 368 -13.79 -1.78 -9.81
N VAL A 369 -12.94 -2.04 -8.81
CA VAL A 369 -12.03 -1.03 -8.29
C VAL A 369 -10.61 -1.40 -8.65
N LEU A 370 -9.90 -0.49 -9.33
CA LEU A 370 -8.50 -0.63 -9.70
C LEU A 370 -7.68 0.40 -8.91
N MET A 371 -6.68 -0.07 -8.15
CA MET A 371 -5.69 0.77 -7.47
C MET A 371 -4.33 0.64 -8.16
N GLN A 372 -3.67 1.78 -8.35
CA GLN A 372 -2.35 1.87 -8.99
C GLN A 372 -1.36 2.38 -7.93
N ARG A 373 -0.29 1.64 -7.63
CA ARG A 373 0.59 1.95 -6.47
C ARG A 373 1.39 3.25 -6.61
N THR A 374 1.69 3.65 -7.83
CA THR A 374 2.36 4.92 -8.15
C THR A 374 1.40 6.12 -8.09
N GLN A 375 0.10 5.85 -7.95
CA GLN A 375 -0.94 6.86 -8.07
C GLN A 375 -1.85 6.84 -6.85
N ARG A 376 -1.95 7.97 -6.15
CA ARG A 376 -2.75 8.07 -4.93
C ARG A 376 -4.27 8.13 -5.18
N TYR A 377 -4.76 7.37 -6.15
CA TYR A 377 -6.17 7.26 -6.48
C TYR A 377 -6.55 5.82 -6.83
N ALA A 378 -7.84 5.54 -6.74
CA ALA A 378 -8.46 4.37 -7.34
C ALA A 378 -9.29 4.79 -8.55
N LEU A 379 -9.41 3.90 -9.52
CA LEU A 379 -10.41 3.98 -10.59
C LEU A 379 -11.56 3.05 -10.23
N GLU A 380 -12.77 3.58 -10.26
CA GLU A 380 -14.00 2.84 -10.00
C GLU A 380 -14.78 2.75 -11.31
N LEU A 381 -14.97 1.52 -11.79
CA LEU A 381 -15.57 1.22 -13.08
C LEU A 381 -16.86 0.44 -12.87
N VAL A 382 -17.81 0.60 -13.78
CA VAL A 382 -19.08 -0.15 -13.79
C VAL A 382 -19.32 -0.82 -15.14
N ASP A 383 -20.01 -1.96 -15.12
CA ASP A 383 -20.32 -2.81 -16.28
C ASP A 383 -19.08 -3.09 -17.14
N VAL A 384 -18.06 -3.70 -16.51
CA VAL A 384 -16.74 -3.91 -17.13
C VAL A 384 -16.74 -5.17 -18.00
N GLN A 385 -16.18 -5.04 -19.19
CA GLN A 385 -15.89 -6.12 -20.11
C GLN A 385 -14.42 -6.12 -20.50
N VAL A 386 -13.82 -7.30 -20.57
CA VAL A 386 -12.46 -7.47 -21.11
C VAL A 386 -12.57 -7.57 -22.64
N ARG A 387 -11.86 -6.68 -23.34
CA ARG A 387 -11.80 -6.64 -24.80
C ARG A 387 -10.86 -7.75 -25.33
N PRO A 388 -10.97 -8.15 -26.60
CA PRO A 388 -10.12 -9.21 -27.18
C PRO A 388 -8.60 -8.91 -27.17
N ASP A 389 -8.23 -7.63 -27.14
CA ASP A 389 -6.84 -7.15 -27.02
C ASP A 389 -6.35 -7.10 -25.55
N GLY A 390 -7.21 -7.46 -24.60
CA GLY A 390 -6.94 -7.42 -23.18
C GLY A 390 -7.20 -6.06 -22.52
N ASP A 391 -7.57 -5.01 -23.28
CA ASP A 391 -8.01 -3.73 -22.71
C ASP A 391 -9.37 -3.89 -22.00
N LEU A 392 -9.78 -2.88 -21.24
CA LEU A 392 -11.06 -2.86 -20.55
C LEU A 392 -12.04 -1.93 -21.25
N GLU A 393 -13.28 -2.37 -21.44
CA GLU A 393 -14.42 -1.52 -21.79
C GLU A 393 -15.30 -1.38 -20.54
N ALA A 394 -15.67 -0.15 -20.16
CA ALA A 394 -16.58 0.12 -19.06
C ALA A 394 -17.70 1.06 -19.49
N ALA A 395 -18.87 0.94 -18.85
CA ALA A 395 -19.98 1.87 -19.12
C ALA A 395 -19.72 3.27 -18.55
N ASP A 396 -19.00 3.35 -17.42
CA ASP A 396 -18.56 4.60 -16.80
C ASP A 396 -17.30 4.36 -15.95
N ILE A 397 -16.55 5.44 -15.70
CA ILE A 397 -15.32 5.44 -14.90
C ILE A 397 -15.25 6.69 -14.03
N GLU A 398 -14.84 6.50 -12.79
CA GLU A 398 -14.61 7.59 -11.86
C GLU A 398 -13.27 7.46 -11.14
N ARG A 399 -12.56 8.58 -10.97
CA ARG A 399 -11.30 8.65 -10.24
C ARG A 399 -11.54 9.08 -8.80
N THR A 400 -11.12 8.26 -7.84
CA THR A 400 -11.27 8.50 -6.41
C THR A 400 -9.93 8.74 -5.74
N ASP A 401 -9.69 9.93 -5.21
CA ASP A 401 -8.52 10.22 -4.36
C ASP A 401 -8.60 9.39 -3.06
N LEU A 402 -7.57 8.57 -2.80
CA LEU A 402 -7.50 7.73 -1.59
C LEU A 402 -7.27 8.55 -0.32
N ALA A 403 -6.89 9.82 -0.43
CA ALA A 403 -6.81 10.76 0.66
C ALA A 403 -8.00 11.73 0.74
N GLY A 404 -8.94 11.64 -0.20
CA GLY A 404 -10.18 12.41 -0.17
C GLY A 404 -11.23 11.80 0.76
N SER A 405 -12.46 12.31 0.70
CA SER A 405 -13.55 11.85 1.57
C SER A 405 -14.10 10.47 1.20
N GLY A 406 -13.83 9.97 -0.01
CA GLY A 406 -14.50 8.78 -0.55
C GLY A 406 -15.97 9.01 -0.91
N LEU A 407 -16.39 10.28 -1.00
CA LEU A 407 -17.72 10.70 -1.41
C LEU A 407 -17.67 11.43 -2.76
N SER A 408 -18.72 11.29 -3.56
CA SER A 408 -18.99 12.11 -4.73
C SER A 408 -20.12 13.10 -4.40
N PRO A 409 -20.04 14.37 -4.84
CA PRO A 409 -21.09 15.35 -4.60
C PRO A 409 -22.43 15.00 -5.27
N ALA A 410 -22.42 14.08 -6.24
CA ALA A 410 -23.61 13.59 -6.92
C ALA A 410 -23.54 12.08 -7.16
N ALA A 411 -24.71 11.45 -7.26
CA ALA A 411 -24.84 10.09 -7.76
C ALA A 411 -24.47 10.06 -9.25
N ILE A 412 -23.51 9.21 -9.60
CA ILE A 412 -23.04 8.96 -10.97
C ILE A 412 -23.04 7.45 -11.23
N PRO A 413 -23.04 6.96 -12.49
CA PRO A 413 -23.13 5.52 -12.75
C PRO A 413 -22.05 4.69 -12.02
N ALA A 414 -20.78 5.13 -12.01
CA ALA A 414 -19.71 4.45 -11.28
C ALA A 414 -19.89 4.45 -9.73
N LYS A 415 -20.60 5.45 -9.19
CA LYS A 415 -20.91 5.62 -7.75
C LYS A 415 -22.39 5.96 -7.59
N PRO A 416 -23.31 4.97 -7.70
CA PRO A 416 -24.74 5.21 -7.88
C PRO A 416 -25.41 5.92 -6.68
N PHE A 417 -24.72 5.98 -5.53
CA PHE A 417 -25.16 6.69 -4.33
C PHE A 417 -24.15 7.71 -3.83
N GLY A 418 -23.20 8.11 -4.69
CA GLY A 418 -22.10 9.01 -4.33
C GLY A 418 -21.14 8.45 -3.28
N LEU A 419 -21.19 7.14 -2.99
CA LEU A 419 -20.29 6.45 -2.07
C LEU A 419 -19.22 5.71 -2.86
N SER A 420 -17.96 5.86 -2.50
CA SER A 420 -16.88 5.06 -3.09
C SER A 420 -17.08 3.57 -2.83
N ASN A 421 -16.82 2.77 -3.85
CA ASN A 421 -16.85 1.31 -3.77
C ASN A 421 -15.71 0.72 -2.93
N LEU A 422 -14.70 1.52 -2.55
CA LEU A 422 -13.70 1.16 -1.54
C LEU A 422 -14.15 1.40 -0.10
N GLY A 423 -15.16 2.24 0.07
CA GLY A 423 -15.70 2.60 1.38
C GLY A 423 -16.14 1.38 2.17
N GLY A 424 -15.58 1.22 3.36
CA GLY A 424 -15.96 0.21 4.35
C GLY A 424 -15.72 -1.23 3.95
N LEU A 425 -14.86 -1.49 2.95
CA LEU A 425 -14.41 -2.84 2.63
C LEU A 425 -13.47 -3.37 3.71
N ILE A 426 -13.74 -4.57 4.22
CA ILE A 426 -12.84 -5.26 5.15
C ILE A 426 -11.63 -5.78 4.37
N ARG A 427 -10.44 -5.28 4.69
CA ARG A 427 -9.16 -5.51 4.00
C ARG A 427 -8.36 -6.64 4.67
N MET A 428 -7.42 -7.20 3.92
CA MET A 428 -6.53 -8.25 4.42
C MET A 428 -5.86 -7.85 5.75
N GLY A 429 -5.87 -8.75 6.73
CA GLY A 429 -5.26 -8.54 8.04
C GLY A 429 -6.16 -7.83 9.07
N GLU A 430 -7.26 -7.17 8.68
CA GLU A 430 -8.08 -6.42 9.63
C GLU A 430 -8.91 -7.31 10.58
N LEU A 431 -9.26 -8.53 10.16
CA LEU A 431 -9.95 -9.50 11.00
C LEU A 431 -9.06 -10.04 12.16
N SER A 432 -7.75 -9.76 12.14
CA SER A 432 -6.81 -10.13 13.21
C SER A 432 -6.09 -8.93 13.84
N GLY A 433 -5.70 -7.93 13.04
CA GLY A 433 -4.99 -6.71 13.47
C GLY A 433 -5.93 -5.55 13.82
N GLY A 434 -7.22 -5.74 13.58
CA GLY A 434 -8.31 -4.85 13.94
C GLY A 434 -8.74 -3.89 12.85
N ILE A 435 -10.06 -3.81 12.67
CA ILE A 435 -10.73 -2.89 11.75
C ILE A 435 -10.84 -1.51 12.42
N ARG A 436 -10.48 -0.45 11.69
CA ARG A 436 -10.37 0.93 12.23
C ARG A 436 -11.21 1.95 11.45
N HIS A 437 -12.24 1.47 10.78
CA HIS A 437 -13.10 2.26 9.92
C HIS A 437 -14.53 1.71 9.96
N ALA A 438 -15.50 2.50 9.50
CA ALA A 438 -16.89 2.08 9.36
C ALA A 438 -17.01 1.01 8.27
N LEU A 439 -17.91 0.06 8.45
CA LEU A 439 -18.13 -1.05 7.51
C LEU A 439 -19.16 -0.67 6.45
N SER A 440 -19.14 -1.40 5.35
CA SER A 440 -20.10 -1.27 4.26
C SER A 440 -21.03 -2.47 4.23
N ALA A 441 -22.34 -2.24 4.09
CA ALA A 441 -23.34 -3.28 3.96
C ALA A 441 -24.39 -2.97 2.88
N ARG A 442 -24.98 -4.02 2.33
CA ARG A 442 -26.13 -3.96 1.43
C ARG A 442 -27.30 -4.72 2.04
N VAL A 443 -28.51 -4.27 1.74
CA VAL A 443 -29.75 -4.92 2.19
C VAL A 443 -30.67 -5.20 1.02
N ASN A 444 -31.68 -6.03 1.23
CA ASN A 444 -32.69 -6.29 0.21
C ASN A 444 -33.42 -4.98 -0.08
N ARG A 445 -33.70 -4.73 -1.36
CA ARG A 445 -34.43 -3.56 -1.83
C ARG A 445 -35.77 -3.34 -1.11
N GLU A 446 -36.46 -4.40 -0.70
CA GLU A 446 -37.74 -4.31 0.04
C GLU A 446 -37.61 -3.65 1.43
N ARG A 447 -36.38 -3.54 1.95
CA ARG A 447 -36.08 -2.95 3.26
C ARG A 447 -35.75 -1.46 3.17
N LEU A 448 -35.65 -0.93 1.94
CA LEU A 448 -35.32 0.47 1.68
C LEU A 448 -36.57 1.27 1.31
N GLY A 449 -36.62 2.53 1.75
CA GLY A 449 -37.61 3.50 1.27
C GLY A 449 -37.34 3.93 -0.18
N GLY A 450 -38.32 4.56 -0.84
CA GLY A 450 -38.18 5.15 -2.18
C GLY A 450 -39.53 5.32 -2.91
N ARG A 451 -39.61 6.22 -3.91
CA ARG A 451 -40.80 6.34 -4.78
C ARG A 451 -40.64 5.51 -6.07
N ASN A 452 -41.76 4.98 -6.57
CA ASN A 452 -41.91 4.19 -7.80
C ASN A 452 -41.22 2.81 -7.77
N SER A 453 -41.96 1.77 -7.37
CA SER A 453 -41.59 0.35 -7.53
C SER A 453 -40.20 -0.05 -6.98
N PHE A 454 -39.65 0.74 -6.05
CA PHE A 454 -38.29 0.60 -5.51
C PHE A 454 -37.17 0.72 -6.57
N GLN A 455 -37.43 1.34 -7.72
CA GLN A 455 -36.41 1.52 -8.77
C GLN A 455 -35.31 2.51 -8.34
N LYS A 456 -35.62 3.45 -7.44
CA LYS A 456 -34.66 4.39 -6.84
C LYS A 456 -34.86 4.42 -5.33
N PRO A 457 -33.89 3.95 -4.52
CA PRO A 457 -34.03 4.00 -3.07
C PRO A 457 -33.83 5.42 -2.55
N SER A 458 -34.53 5.76 -1.46
CA SER A 458 -34.30 6.96 -0.67
C SER A 458 -32.90 6.95 -0.06
N THR A 459 -32.32 8.15 0.03
CA THR A 459 -30.94 8.37 0.47
C THR A 459 -30.90 9.32 1.66
N VAL A 460 -29.97 9.07 2.57
CA VAL A 460 -29.59 9.99 3.67
C VAL A 460 -28.08 10.18 3.62
N TRP A 461 -27.59 11.26 4.23
CA TRP A 461 -26.15 11.50 4.34
C TRP A 461 -25.45 10.26 4.93
N PRO A 462 -24.29 9.82 4.40
CA PRO A 462 -23.44 10.48 3.40
C PRO A 462 -23.77 10.12 1.94
N ALA A 463 -24.82 9.35 1.68
CA ALA A 463 -25.20 9.02 0.31
C ALA A 463 -25.76 10.25 -0.43
N ALA A 464 -25.32 10.42 -1.66
CA ALA A 464 -25.87 11.37 -2.61
C ALA A 464 -27.01 10.72 -3.41
N GLY A 465 -28.07 11.47 -3.68
CA GLY A 465 -29.24 10.97 -4.41
C GLY A 465 -30.46 11.85 -4.23
N SER A 466 -31.56 11.47 -4.89
CA SER A 466 -32.81 12.22 -4.92
C SER A 466 -33.96 11.36 -4.42
N ASP A 467 -34.29 11.47 -3.13
CA ASP A 467 -35.64 11.30 -2.58
C ASP A 467 -35.62 11.60 -1.07
N ALA A 468 -36.74 12.11 -0.53
CA ALA A 468 -36.88 12.34 0.90
C ALA A 468 -36.91 10.99 1.65
N ALA A 469 -36.07 10.86 2.68
CA ALA A 469 -36.11 9.73 3.60
C ALA A 469 -37.45 9.66 4.34
N SER A 470 -37.98 8.45 4.53
CA SER A 470 -39.09 8.19 5.46
C SER A 470 -38.56 7.49 6.71
N GLY A 471 -39.24 7.66 7.84
CA GLY A 471 -38.89 6.97 9.10
C GLY A 471 -39.34 5.51 9.16
N GLU A 472 -40.02 5.02 8.13
CA GLU A 472 -40.63 3.68 8.10
C GLU A 472 -39.70 2.60 7.52
N PHE A 473 -38.64 3.01 6.82
CA PHE A 473 -37.70 2.12 6.14
C PHE A 473 -36.25 2.58 6.35
N LEU A 474 -35.31 1.68 6.08
CA LEU A 474 -33.91 2.08 5.94
C LEU A 474 -33.72 2.91 4.68
N ASN A 475 -32.65 3.68 4.64
CA ASN A 475 -32.25 4.48 3.49
C ASN A 475 -30.80 4.15 3.12
N VAL A 476 -30.43 4.26 1.85
CA VAL A 476 -29.01 4.18 1.50
C VAL A 476 -28.29 5.38 2.13
N GLY A 477 -27.15 5.13 2.77
CA GLY A 477 -26.43 6.07 3.63
C GLY A 477 -26.76 5.95 5.12
N SER A 478 -27.77 5.16 5.52
CA SER A 478 -28.07 4.99 6.95
C SER A 478 -26.88 4.37 7.69
N LEU A 479 -26.44 5.00 8.79
CA LEU A 479 -25.45 4.45 9.71
C LEU A 479 -26.13 3.58 10.76
N LEU A 480 -25.72 2.32 10.83
CA LEU A 480 -26.10 1.38 11.88
C LEU A 480 -24.93 1.14 12.83
N ALA A 481 -25.17 0.94 14.12
CA ALA A 481 -24.12 0.58 15.07
C ALA A 481 -24.66 -0.27 16.21
N ILE A 482 -23.78 -1.07 16.81
CA ILE A 482 -24.07 -1.76 18.07
C ILE A 482 -24.02 -0.70 19.18
N PRO A 483 -25.07 -0.50 19.99
CA PRO A 483 -25.05 0.48 21.06
C PRO A 483 -23.89 0.25 22.04
N PRO A 484 -23.32 1.32 22.62
CA PRO A 484 -22.12 1.24 23.45
C PRO A 484 -22.32 0.47 24.76
N GLY A 485 -23.56 0.28 25.21
CA GLY A 485 -23.90 -0.50 26.40
C GLY A 485 -23.89 -2.02 26.19
N VAL A 486 -23.75 -2.49 24.95
CA VAL A 486 -23.65 -3.93 24.64
C VAL A 486 -22.24 -4.42 24.94
N ASP A 487 -22.11 -5.44 25.79
CA ASP A 487 -20.84 -6.08 26.11
C ASP A 487 -20.39 -7.02 24.97
N ILE A 488 -19.64 -6.46 24.03
CA ILE A 488 -19.09 -7.21 22.90
C ILE A 488 -18.06 -8.28 23.30
N ARG A 489 -17.43 -8.15 24.49
CA ARG A 489 -16.43 -9.12 24.96
C ARG A 489 -17.09 -10.38 25.47
N ALA A 490 -18.20 -10.23 26.19
CA ALA A 490 -19.04 -11.36 26.59
C ALA A 490 -19.62 -12.10 25.37
N LEU A 491 -19.91 -11.39 24.29
CA LEU A 491 -20.49 -11.97 23.07
C LEU A 491 -19.46 -12.66 22.17
N ALA A 492 -18.35 -11.99 21.88
CA ALA A 492 -17.42 -12.38 20.81
C ALA A 492 -15.99 -12.70 21.31
N GLY A 493 -15.76 -12.68 22.62
CA GLY A 493 -14.44 -12.87 23.23
C GLY A 493 -13.60 -11.59 23.24
N ASN A 494 -12.30 -11.71 23.49
CA ASN A 494 -11.39 -10.56 23.61
C ASN A 494 -10.49 -10.35 22.37
N SER A 495 -10.59 -11.22 21.37
CA SER A 495 -9.72 -11.22 20.20
C SER A 495 -10.31 -12.07 19.08
N GLY A 496 -9.81 -11.87 17.85
CA GLY A 496 -10.15 -12.67 16.69
C GLY A 496 -11.31 -12.08 15.89
N PRO A 497 -11.71 -12.74 14.78
CA PRO A 497 -12.51 -12.08 13.75
C PRO A 497 -13.90 -11.64 14.21
N GLY A 498 -14.57 -12.43 15.05
CA GLY A 498 -15.87 -12.06 15.63
C GLY A 498 -15.78 -10.84 16.55
N TYR A 499 -14.73 -10.77 17.36
CA TYR A 499 -14.48 -9.61 18.23
C TYR A 499 -14.13 -8.36 17.41
N GLU A 500 -13.28 -8.47 16.40
CA GLU A 500 -12.92 -7.32 15.56
C GLU A 500 -14.11 -6.78 14.77
N LEU A 501 -15.00 -7.64 14.27
CA LEU A 501 -16.25 -7.22 13.66
C LEU A 501 -17.19 -6.55 14.67
N ALA A 502 -17.39 -7.15 15.85
CA ALA A 502 -18.24 -6.55 16.89
C ALA A 502 -17.71 -5.18 17.34
N ARG A 503 -16.39 -5.07 17.51
CA ARG A 503 -15.70 -3.82 17.86
C ARG A 503 -15.87 -2.77 16.76
N ALA A 504 -15.70 -3.14 15.49
CA ALA A 504 -15.91 -2.23 14.36
C ALA A 504 -17.36 -1.72 14.30
N MET A 505 -18.33 -2.63 14.43
CA MET A 505 -19.76 -2.30 14.43
C MET A 505 -20.17 -1.41 15.63
N GLN A 506 -19.47 -1.48 16.76
CA GLN A 506 -19.72 -0.63 17.92
C GLN A 506 -18.99 0.72 17.84
N ASP A 507 -17.73 0.71 17.40
CA ASP A 507 -16.85 1.88 17.47
C ASP A 507 -16.92 2.77 16.23
N TYR A 508 -17.28 2.23 15.06
CA TYR A 508 -17.37 2.97 13.80
C TYR A 508 -18.70 2.79 13.08
N GLY A 509 -19.38 1.66 13.31
CA GLY A 509 -20.68 1.36 12.70
C GLY A 509 -20.59 0.76 11.30
N VAL A 510 -21.75 0.65 10.66
CA VAL A 510 -21.98 0.01 9.37
C VAL A 510 -22.91 0.90 8.54
N TYR A 511 -22.40 1.40 7.43
CA TYR A 511 -23.21 2.14 6.45
C TYR A 511 -23.95 1.20 5.51
N ILE A 512 -25.23 1.45 5.31
CA ILE A 512 -25.98 0.83 4.21
C ILE A 512 -25.57 1.53 2.91
N SER A 513 -24.64 0.95 2.16
CA SER A 513 -24.02 1.56 0.97
C SER A 513 -24.73 1.27 -0.34
N GLY A 514 -25.78 0.45 -0.30
CA GLY A 514 -26.59 0.12 -1.46
C GLY A 514 -27.54 -1.04 -1.18
N TYR A 515 -27.99 -1.70 -2.25
CA TYR A 515 -28.92 -2.82 -2.16
C TYR A 515 -28.41 -4.08 -2.87
N GLY A 516 -29.02 -5.22 -2.54
CA GLY A 516 -28.86 -6.50 -3.20
C GLY A 516 -30.10 -7.36 -2.95
N ASN A 517 -29.92 -8.68 -2.94
CA ASN A 517 -31.02 -9.63 -2.75
C ASN A 517 -31.06 -10.24 -1.34
N ALA A 518 -30.01 -10.05 -0.52
CA ALA A 518 -29.90 -10.60 0.82
C ALA A 518 -30.56 -9.67 1.85
N ALA A 519 -31.13 -10.23 2.93
CA ALA A 519 -31.67 -9.42 4.03
C ALA A 519 -30.64 -8.43 4.60
N PHE A 520 -29.40 -8.90 4.72
CA PHE A 520 -28.22 -8.12 5.09
C PHE A 520 -26.98 -8.79 4.50
N ALA A 521 -26.05 -8.00 3.97
CA ALA A 521 -24.75 -8.48 3.53
C ALA A 521 -23.65 -7.44 3.76
N LEU A 522 -22.62 -7.77 4.54
CA LEU A 522 -21.38 -6.99 4.61
C LEU A 522 -20.64 -7.07 3.28
N VAL A 523 -20.01 -5.98 2.88
CA VAL A 523 -19.11 -5.95 1.71
C VAL A 523 -17.67 -6.08 2.21
N ARG A 524 -16.94 -7.05 1.68
CA ARG A 524 -15.56 -7.34 2.05
C ARG A 524 -14.63 -7.15 0.87
N GLY A 525 -13.40 -6.71 1.15
CA GLY A 525 -12.30 -6.81 0.21
C GLY A 525 -11.76 -8.24 0.15
N GLU A 526 -10.45 -8.38 0.38
CA GLU A 526 -9.72 -9.63 0.37
C GLU A 526 -9.84 -10.43 1.67
N ALA A 527 -10.37 -9.83 2.74
CA ALA A 527 -10.52 -10.52 4.02
C ALA A 527 -11.61 -11.60 3.95
N GLU A 528 -11.26 -12.84 4.28
CA GLU A 528 -12.23 -13.95 4.30
C GLU A 528 -12.37 -14.57 5.68
N LEU A 529 -13.60 -14.92 6.03
CA LEU A 529 -13.93 -15.78 7.15
C LEU A 529 -14.13 -17.21 6.67
N ILE A 530 -13.94 -18.16 7.59
CA ILE A 530 -14.41 -19.52 7.39
C ILE A 530 -15.96 -19.46 7.33
N PRO A 531 -16.62 -20.05 6.31
CA PRO A 531 -18.07 -19.88 6.12
C PRO A 531 -18.93 -20.21 7.35
N ALA A 532 -18.58 -21.26 8.11
CA ALA A 532 -19.31 -21.62 9.32
C ALA A 532 -19.14 -20.58 10.45
N ASP A 533 -17.96 -19.95 10.55
CA ASP A 533 -17.71 -18.87 11.51
C ASP A 533 -18.42 -17.59 11.07
N GLU A 534 -18.43 -17.30 9.77
CA GLU A 534 -19.16 -16.16 9.19
C GLU A 534 -20.64 -16.17 9.57
N ASP A 535 -21.33 -17.28 9.30
CA ASP A 535 -22.76 -17.42 9.59
C ASP A 535 -23.02 -17.27 11.08
N LYS A 536 -22.22 -17.95 11.92
CA LYS A 536 -22.35 -17.86 13.38
C LYS A 536 -22.16 -16.41 13.88
N ILE A 537 -21.09 -15.75 13.44
CA ILE A 537 -20.74 -14.39 13.88
C ILE A 537 -21.82 -13.40 13.44
N LEU A 538 -22.22 -13.42 12.16
CA LEU A 538 -23.16 -12.43 11.64
C LEU A 538 -24.59 -12.63 12.17
N ASN A 539 -25.03 -13.87 12.38
CA ASN A 539 -26.32 -14.12 13.04
C ASN A 539 -26.33 -13.66 14.50
N GLN A 540 -25.18 -13.57 15.16
CA GLN A 540 -25.06 -13.05 16.52
C GLN A 540 -25.00 -11.52 16.57
N LEU A 541 -24.28 -10.88 15.63
CA LEU A 541 -24.01 -9.44 15.68
C LEU A 541 -25.06 -8.58 14.98
N VAL A 542 -25.56 -8.99 13.81
CA VAL A 542 -26.47 -8.18 12.99
C VAL A 542 -27.78 -7.80 13.72
N PRO A 543 -28.40 -8.66 14.55
CA PRO A 543 -29.60 -8.30 15.32
C PRO A 543 -29.38 -7.19 16.36
N LEU A 544 -28.13 -6.91 16.73
CA LEU A 544 -27.78 -5.90 17.74
C LEU A 544 -27.66 -4.49 17.14
N LEU A 545 -27.65 -4.37 15.81
CA LEU A 545 -27.51 -3.10 15.12
C LEU A 545 -28.75 -2.22 15.32
N GLN A 546 -28.50 -0.95 15.61
CA GLN A 546 -29.50 0.11 15.72
C GLN A 546 -29.10 1.28 14.82
N VAL A 547 -30.08 2.04 14.33
CA VAL A 547 -29.85 3.23 13.51
C VAL A 547 -29.27 4.33 14.40
N VAL A 548 -28.18 4.96 13.96
CA VAL A 548 -27.67 6.20 14.57
C VAL A 548 -28.49 7.36 14.00
N ALA A 549 -29.57 7.73 14.70
CA ALA A 549 -30.63 8.61 14.19
C ALA A 549 -30.17 10.06 13.95
N ASN A 550 -29.09 10.49 14.61
CA ASN A 550 -28.47 11.79 14.44
C ASN A 550 -27.17 11.73 13.61
N ASN A 551 -27.04 10.75 12.71
CA ASN A 551 -26.01 10.69 11.68
C ASN A 551 -26.30 11.75 10.60
N THR A 552 -25.49 12.81 10.57
CA THR A 552 -25.61 13.91 9.61
C THR A 552 -24.22 14.40 9.21
N GLU A 553 -24.12 15.27 8.19
CA GLU A 553 -22.85 15.90 7.83
C GLU A 553 -22.19 16.65 8.99
N ALA A 554 -22.98 17.31 9.85
CA ALA A 554 -22.48 18.01 11.03
C ALA A 554 -22.14 17.07 12.20
N THR A 555 -22.73 15.87 12.23
CA THR A 555 -22.53 14.85 13.26
C THR A 555 -22.33 13.46 12.67
N PRO A 556 -21.24 13.21 11.92
CA PRO A 556 -21.01 11.93 11.24
C PRO A 556 -21.12 10.70 12.16
N GLY A 557 -20.50 10.74 13.34
CA GLY A 557 -20.59 9.66 14.33
C GLY A 557 -21.73 9.81 15.34
N GLY A 558 -22.67 10.74 15.13
CA GLY A 558 -23.66 11.14 16.14
C GLY A 558 -23.16 12.21 17.13
N GLY A 559 -21.97 12.76 16.92
CA GLY A 559 -21.42 13.88 17.72
C GLY A 559 -20.93 13.50 19.12
N GLY A 560 -20.47 14.50 19.87
CA GLY A 560 -19.85 14.28 21.19
C GLY A 560 -18.42 13.77 21.11
N THR A 561 -17.97 13.03 22.13
CA THR A 561 -16.61 12.48 22.19
C THR A 561 -16.54 11.16 21.41
N PRO A 562 -15.67 11.05 20.39
CA PRO A 562 -15.49 9.80 19.64
C PRO A 562 -15.04 8.64 20.53
N ARG A 563 -15.54 7.43 20.25
CA ARG A 563 -15.13 6.19 20.94
C ARG A 563 -13.69 5.77 20.63
N ARG A 564 -13.15 6.25 19.51
CA ARG A 564 -11.79 5.99 19.04
C ARG A 564 -11.15 7.29 18.58
N GLU A 565 -9.83 7.28 18.50
CA GLU A 565 -9.11 8.36 17.85
C GLU A 565 -9.48 8.40 16.36
N ALA A 566 -9.50 9.61 15.80
CA ALA A 566 -9.65 9.80 14.37
C ALA A 566 -8.48 9.11 13.64
N ALA A 567 -8.74 8.65 12.41
CA ALA A 567 -7.67 8.08 11.61
C ALA A 567 -6.54 9.10 11.42
N PRO A 568 -5.26 8.69 11.37
CA PRO A 568 -4.17 9.64 11.17
C PRO A 568 -4.32 10.45 9.88
N ALA A 569 -3.96 11.72 9.93
CA ALA A 569 -4.12 12.62 8.79
C ALA A 569 -3.29 12.15 7.59
N LEU A 570 -3.90 12.29 6.41
CA LEU A 570 -3.27 12.10 5.12
C LEU A 570 -3.06 13.50 4.51
N PRO A 571 -1.87 13.83 3.97
CA PRO A 571 -1.67 15.11 3.31
C PRO A 571 -2.65 15.23 2.13
N SER A 572 -3.16 16.41 1.80
CA SER A 572 -4.02 16.57 0.62
C SER A 572 -3.25 16.19 -0.65
N ALA A 573 -3.88 15.50 -1.61
CA ALA A 573 -3.31 15.44 -2.95
C ALA A 573 -3.26 16.86 -3.51
N SER A 574 -2.09 17.33 -3.95
CA SER A 574 -2.01 18.57 -4.73
C SER A 574 -2.80 18.37 -6.03
N LYS A 575 -3.77 19.26 -6.30
CA LYS A 575 -4.54 19.27 -7.55
C LYS A 575 -3.65 19.36 -8.78
#